data_AF-A0A2M6W3G5-F1
#
_entry.id   AF-A0A2M6W3G5-F1
#
_cell.length_a   1.000
_cell.length_b   1.000
_cell.length_c   1.000
_cell.angle_alpha   90.00
_cell.angle_beta   90.00
_cell.angle_gamma   90.00
#
_symmetry.space_group_name_H-M   'P 1'
#
loop_
_entity.id
_entity.type
_entity.pdbx_description
1 polymer ?
#
loop_
_entity_poly.entity_id
_entity_poly.type
_entity_poly.pdbx_seq_one_letter_code
_entity_poly.pdbx_strand_id
1 'polypeptide(L)'
;MEREPFFESSEEDHANEERARAEASVYAGFIRGSVGEDETIQLLQQIEQNENQSVMESLKHLSDHLSVSLESAEKNQWKAELMRALDVIEMQDVDNDSEIRFARSIMAHHLFGLQKKYLGDGKSLSVFTQDVREWLHENSSRVPAIFELPGDVIEGKRQPGFIESVDETLKRYEAIEKTVESLRDKVDGILFGGSMSYGPFFNVRGDRDETGASDLDGIVVLQGDAMPPVDKIFDEQAAEVFSERFAHFQKLRTEADVDVMTQKSKFRDEDFDISIHFFPQDVFKKMTGEQFETAIQNDDVEVLFKDYRPQPFRGNSFDSHNFDGSTFEYDIPDQEKTKVGVVATLPAYRVHENKLYTGVYQNVISPGFDVWYDRDGSVSKEVDFFRNALRARMKTESKTGQAGTFEKSHIRQNLFSPHFIERLSKEEK
;
A
#
# COMPACT_ATOMS: atom_id res chain seq x y z
N MET A 1 -12.57 -31.91 40.82
CA MET A 1 -11.70 -30.86 41.38
C MET A 1 -10.66 -30.59 40.30
N GLU A 2 -11.08 -29.84 39.28
CA GLU A 2 -10.27 -29.49 38.12
C GLU A 2 -9.38 -28.32 38.51
N ARG A 3 -8.07 -28.44 38.26
CA ARG A 3 -7.11 -27.35 38.45
C ARG A 3 -7.03 -26.57 37.13
N GLU A 4 -7.32 -25.28 37.19
CA GLU A 4 -7.10 -24.36 36.08
C GLU A 4 -5.61 -24.21 35.77
N PRO A 5 -5.23 -23.99 34.49
CA PRO A 5 -3.86 -23.71 34.12
C PRO A 5 -3.52 -22.24 34.42
N PHE A 6 -2.45 -22.08 35.20
CA PHE A 6 -1.77 -20.81 35.42
C PHE A 6 -1.06 -20.42 34.12
N PHE A 7 -1.52 -19.36 33.45
CA PHE A 7 -0.77 -18.72 32.36
C PHE A 7 0.25 -17.77 32.97
N GLU A 8 1.52 -18.15 32.95
CA GLU A 8 2.63 -17.21 33.14
C GLU A 8 2.78 -16.42 31.84
N SER A 9 2.43 -15.13 31.87
CA SER A 9 2.78 -14.19 30.81
C SER A 9 4.30 -14.09 30.77
N SER A 10 4.92 -14.44 29.64
CA SER A 10 6.37 -14.38 29.50
C SER A 10 6.85 -12.93 29.60
N GLU A 11 7.96 -12.71 30.32
CA GLU A 11 8.67 -11.42 30.40
C GLU A 11 8.98 -10.83 29.00
N GLU A 12 8.96 -11.66 27.97
CA GLU A 12 9.14 -11.30 26.55
C GLU A 12 7.97 -10.50 25.96
N ASP A 13 6.73 -10.75 26.41
CA ASP A 13 5.55 -9.98 25.97
C ASP A 13 5.58 -8.57 26.56
N HIS A 14 6.01 -8.46 27.82
CA HIS A 14 6.20 -7.18 28.49
C HIS A 14 7.34 -6.37 27.85
N ALA A 15 8.42 -7.03 27.44
CA ALA A 15 9.54 -6.39 26.75
C ALA A 15 9.16 -5.88 25.34
N ASN A 16 8.33 -6.62 24.60
CA ASN A 16 7.84 -6.18 23.29
C ASN A 16 6.84 -5.02 23.40
N GLU A 17 5.97 -5.03 24.43
CA GLU A 17 5.03 -3.92 24.69
C GLU A 17 5.77 -2.66 25.16
N GLU A 18 6.81 -2.80 26.00
CA GLU A 18 7.68 -1.68 26.40
C GLU A 18 8.51 -1.14 25.22
N ARG A 19 8.93 -1.99 24.29
CA ARG A 19 9.68 -1.56 23.09
C ARG A 19 8.78 -0.81 22.10
N ALA A 20 7.55 -1.28 21.88
CA ALA A 20 6.54 -0.57 21.10
C ALA A 20 6.14 0.78 21.75
N ARG A 21 6.02 0.83 23.09
CA ARG A 21 5.80 2.09 23.83
C ARG A 21 7.02 3.01 23.81
N ALA A 22 8.23 2.48 23.81
CA ALA A 22 9.46 3.26 23.71
C ALA A 22 9.65 3.86 22.31
N GLU A 23 9.34 3.13 21.25
CA GLU A 23 9.35 3.65 19.88
C GLU A 23 8.27 4.73 19.67
N ALA A 24 7.07 4.54 20.25
CA ALA A 24 6.04 5.59 20.31
C ALA A 24 6.46 6.80 21.17
N SER A 25 7.22 6.59 22.25
CA SER A 25 7.71 7.64 23.15
C SER A 25 8.91 8.43 22.60
N VAL A 26 9.72 7.84 21.72
CA VAL A 26 10.79 8.56 21.01
C VAL A 26 10.20 9.53 19.98
N TYR A 27 9.03 9.20 19.40
CA TYR A 27 8.24 10.12 18.58
C TYR A 27 7.50 11.20 19.41
N ALA A 28 6.99 10.85 20.60
CA ALA A 28 6.23 11.79 21.44
C ALA A 28 7.10 12.74 22.31
N GLY A 29 8.44 12.60 22.27
CA GLY A 29 9.38 13.35 23.13
C GLY A 29 9.76 14.75 22.62
N PHE A 30 9.39 15.11 21.39
CA PHE A 30 9.58 16.43 20.83
C PHE A 30 8.25 17.19 20.86
N ILE A 31 8.24 18.35 21.53
CA ILE A 31 7.17 19.36 21.54
C ILE A 31 6.02 19.09 22.52
N ARG A 32 6.19 19.59 23.75
CA ARG A 32 5.07 20.06 24.60
C ARG A 32 5.02 21.58 24.56
N GLY A 33 4.12 22.11 23.74
CA GLY A 33 3.67 23.48 23.71
C GLY A 33 2.33 23.51 22.99
N SER A 34 1.38 24.30 23.49
CA SER A 34 0.04 24.48 22.90
C SER A 34 0.13 25.23 21.57
N VAL A 35 0.47 24.49 20.51
CA VAL A 35 0.66 24.95 19.14
C VAL A 35 -0.48 24.39 18.30
N GLY A 36 -1.42 25.21 17.84
CA GLY A 36 -2.52 24.67 17.01
C GLY A 36 -3.47 25.69 16.39
N GLU A 37 -3.70 26.83 17.01
CA GLU A 37 -4.56 27.89 16.41
C GLU A 37 -3.74 29.11 15.96
N ASP A 38 -2.79 29.58 16.79
CA ASP A 38 -2.03 30.80 16.48
C ASP A 38 -1.05 30.62 15.31
N GLU A 39 -0.42 29.45 15.14
CA GLU A 39 0.53 29.22 14.04
C GLU A 39 -0.16 29.06 12.67
N THR A 40 -1.34 28.44 12.62
CA THR A 40 -2.13 28.37 11.38
C THR A 40 -2.62 29.74 10.97
N ILE A 41 -3.12 30.55 11.91
CA ILE A 41 -3.53 31.93 11.64
C ILE A 41 -2.34 32.76 11.16
N GLN A 42 -1.16 32.58 11.75
CA GLN A 42 0.06 33.26 11.29
C GLN A 42 0.50 32.80 9.90
N LEU A 43 0.43 31.50 9.59
CA LEU A 43 0.74 30.98 8.26
C LEU A 43 -0.24 31.52 7.21
N LEU A 44 -1.54 31.54 7.52
CA LEU A 44 -2.57 32.13 6.65
C LEU A 44 -2.32 33.62 6.42
N GLN A 45 -2.00 34.37 7.47
CA GLN A 45 -1.62 35.79 7.37
C GLN A 45 -0.33 35.98 6.57
N GLN A 46 0.63 35.06 6.66
CA GLN A 46 1.89 35.13 5.95
C GLN A 46 1.74 34.79 4.46
N ILE A 47 0.87 33.82 4.12
CA ILE A 47 0.48 33.50 2.74
C ILE A 47 -0.30 34.67 2.14
N GLU A 48 -1.27 35.24 2.87
CA GLU A 48 -2.02 36.42 2.43
C GLU A 48 -1.14 37.66 2.23
N GLN A 49 -0.08 37.83 3.02
CA GLN A 49 0.82 39.00 2.93
C GLN A 49 1.91 38.87 1.85
N ASN A 50 2.12 37.67 1.29
CA ASN A 50 3.15 37.41 0.28
C ASN A 50 2.55 37.37 -1.14
N GLU A 51 2.18 38.54 -1.68
CA GLU A 51 1.68 38.71 -3.06
C GLU A 51 2.67 38.23 -4.16
N ASN A 52 3.91 37.86 -3.82
CA ASN A 52 4.95 37.43 -4.75
C ASN A 52 5.35 35.95 -4.62
N GLN A 53 4.70 35.18 -3.74
CA GLN A 53 5.02 33.77 -3.56
C GLN A 53 4.33 32.92 -4.63
N SER A 54 5.02 31.92 -5.18
CA SER A 54 4.40 31.04 -6.18
C SER A 54 3.36 30.13 -5.50
N VAL A 55 2.28 29.81 -6.22
CA VAL A 55 1.22 28.88 -5.76
C VAL A 55 1.82 27.57 -5.21
N MET A 56 2.81 27.02 -5.91
CA MET A 56 3.52 25.81 -5.47
C MET A 56 4.27 25.95 -4.15
N GLU A 57 4.85 27.12 -3.84
CA GLU A 57 5.49 27.33 -2.54
C GLU A 57 4.45 27.43 -1.42
N SER A 58 3.31 28.09 -1.65
CA SER A 58 2.19 28.13 -0.71
C SER A 58 1.65 26.73 -0.42
N LEU A 59 1.47 25.91 -1.46
CA LEU A 59 1.02 24.52 -1.31
C LEU A 59 2.05 23.68 -0.54
N LYS A 60 3.36 23.89 -0.74
CA LYS A 60 4.40 23.20 0.05
C LYS A 60 4.33 23.58 1.52
N HIS A 61 4.14 24.85 1.84
CA HIS A 61 3.95 25.28 3.23
C HIS A 61 2.69 24.67 3.86
N LEU A 62 1.58 24.61 3.12
CA LEU A 62 0.38 23.92 3.57
C LEU A 62 0.64 22.44 3.85
N SER A 63 1.39 21.77 2.96
CA SER A 63 1.80 20.37 3.12
C SER A 63 2.61 20.14 4.39
N ASP A 64 3.62 20.98 4.64
CA ASP A 64 4.44 20.90 5.85
C ASP A 64 3.61 21.16 7.11
N HIS A 65 2.70 22.15 7.06
CA HIS A 65 1.78 22.45 8.16
C HIS A 65 0.88 21.27 8.52
N LEU A 66 0.21 20.68 7.53
CA LEU A 66 -0.67 19.52 7.73
C LEU A 66 0.10 18.29 8.23
N SER A 67 1.37 18.14 7.85
CA SER A 67 2.23 17.06 8.35
C SER A 67 2.49 17.21 9.85
N VAL A 68 2.84 18.41 10.32
CA VAL A 68 3.04 18.72 11.75
C VAL A 68 1.74 18.55 12.53
N SER A 69 0.62 19.00 11.95
CA SER A 69 -0.70 18.89 12.57
C SER A 69 -1.11 17.43 12.82
N LEU A 70 -0.84 16.50 11.90
CA LEU A 70 -1.15 15.07 12.11
C LEU A 70 -0.48 14.49 13.36
N GLU A 71 0.75 14.90 13.63
CA GLU A 71 1.54 14.45 14.77
C GLU A 71 0.94 14.98 16.09
N SER A 72 0.49 16.24 16.10
CA SER A 72 -0.04 16.90 17.30
C SER A 72 -1.56 16.77 17.50
N ALA A 73 -2.31 16.39 16.46
CA ALA A 73 -3.77 16.49 16.44
C ALA A 73 -4.42 15.71 17.58
N GLU A 74 -5.21 16.42 18.40
CA GLU A 74 -6.17 15.82 19.31
C GLU A 74 -7.40 15.29 18.54
N LYS A 75 -8.15 14.39 19.19
CA LYS A 75 -9.34 13.75 18.61
C LYS A 75 -10.33 14.83 18.11
N ASN A 76 -10.59 14.85 16.80
CA ASN A 76 -11.53 15.73 16.06
C ASN A 76 -11.01 17.08 15.53
N GLN A 77 -9.76 17.47 15.75
CA GLN A 77 -9.22 18.72 15.18
C GLN A 77 -8.99 18.65 13.66
N TRP A 78 -8.73 17.44 13.14
CA TRP A 78 -8.47 17.19 11.72
C TRP A 78 -9.56 17.69 10.76
N LYS A 79 -10.84 17.67 11.17
CA LYS A 79 -11.95 18.17 10.33
C LYS A 79 -11.79 19.68 10.06
N ALA A 80 -11.41 20.44 11.08
CA ALA A 80 -11.18 21.88 10.94
C ALA A 80 -9.93 22.18 10.11
N GLU A 81 -8.88 21.37 10.27
CA GLU A 81 -7.63 21.52 9.51
C GLU A 81 -7.81 21.21 8.02
N LEU A 82 -8.55 20.15 7.68
CA LEU A 82 -8.93 19.88 6.29
C LEU A 82 -9.77 21.01 5.70
N MET A 83 -10.70 21.58 6.46
CA MET A 83 -11.49 22.73 5.98
C MET A 83 -10.60 23.94 5.71
N ARG A 84 -9.66 24.26 6.60
CA ARG A 84 -8.70 25.35 6.38
C ARG A 84 -7.82 25.09 5.17
N ALA A 85 -7.39 23.83 4.96
CA ALA A 85 -6.60 23.45 3.79
C ALA A 85 -7.40 23.66 2.48
N LEU A 86 -8.68 23.30 2.46
CA LEU A 86 -9.56 23.59 1.33
C LEU A 86 -9.69 25.09 1.08
N ASP A 87 -9.91 25.88 2.13
CA ASP A 87 -10.02 27.35 2.03
C ASP A 87 -8.71 27.95 1.47
N VAL A 88 -7.53 27.49 1.91
CA VAL A 88 -6.22 27.92 1.38
C VAL A 88 -6.11 27.60 -0.10
N ILE A 89 -6.42 26.36 -0.50
CA ILE A 89 -6.28 25.91 -1.88
C ILE A 89 -7.20 26.69 -2.81
N GLU A 90 -8.42 26.99 -2.38
CA GLU A 90 -9.36 27.84 -3.12
C GLU A 90 -8.82 29.27 -3.30
N MET A 91 -8.15 29.84 -2.28
CA MET A 91 -7.56 31.18 -2.34
C MET A 91 -6.34 31.29 -3.26
N GLN A 92 -5.64 30.19 -3.54
CA GLN A 92 -4.42 30.21 -4.36
C GLN A 92 -4.70 30.25 -5.88
N ASP A 93 -5.96 30.20 -6.32
CA ASP A 93 -6.33 30.17 -7.76
C ASP A 93 -5.58 29.09 -8.55
N VAL A 94 -5.52 27.88 -7.97
CA VAL A 94 -4.85 26.71 -8.55
C VAL A 94 -5.46 26.38 -9.93
N ASP A 95 -4.70 26.59 -11.00
CA ASP A 95 -5.25 26.62 -12.37
C ASP A 95 -4.62 25.61 -13.35
N ASN A 96 -3.47 25.05 -13.03
CA ASN A 96 -2.76 24.10 -13.89
C ASN A 96 -2.69 22.69 -13.31
N ASP A 97 -2.51 21.70 -14.19
CA ASP A 97 -2.58 20.29 -13.84
C ASP A 97 -1.55 19.87 -12.78
N SER A 98 -0.35 20.47 -12.81
CA SER A 98 0.69 20.17 -11.83
C SER A 98 0.31 20.63 -10.42
N GLU A 99 -0.21 21.85 -10.30
CA GLU A 99 -0.66 22.41 -9.01
C GLU A 99 -1.90 21.68 -8.50
N ILE A 100 -2.87 21.39 -9.38
CA ILE A 100 -4.07 20.59 -9.02
C ILE A 100 -3.64 19.23 -8.50
N ARG A 101 -2.74 18.54 -9.21
CA ARG A 101 -2.22 17.23 -8.83
C ARG A 101 -1.50 17.30 -7.48
N PHE A 102 -0.70 18.34 -7.23
CA PHE A 102 -0.01 18.53 -5.97
C PHE A 102 -0.98 18.81 -4.82
N ALA A 103 -1.94 19.71 -4.99
CA ALA A 103 -2.99 20.03 -4.02
C ALA A 103 -3.81 18.78 -3.61
N ARG A 104 -4.22 17.96 -4.58
CA ARG A 104 -4.88 16.67 -4.32
C ARG A 104 -4.00 15.72 -3.51
N SER A 105 -2.70 15.69 -3.81
CA SER A 105 -1.77 14.80 -3.11
C SER A 105 -1.54 15.19 -1.65
N ILE A 106 -1.60 16.50 -1.33
CA ILE A 106 -1.54 16.99 0.05
C ILE A 106 -2.74 16.48 0.84
N MET A 107 -3.95 16.64 0.29
CA MET A 107 -5.18 16.19 0.95
C MET A 107 -5.22 14.67 1.10
N ALA A 108 -4.81 13.93 0.08
CA ALA A 108 -4.71 12.48 0.10
C ALA A 108 -3.70 12.00 1.17
N HIS A 109 -2.54 12.65 1.25
CA HIS A 109 -1.54 12.34 2.27
C HIS A 109 -2.08 12.57 3.68
N HIS A 110 -2.79 13.68 3.90
CA HIS A 110 -3.36 13.98 5.21
C HIS A 110 -4.39 12.91 5.63
N LEU A 111 -5.30 12.52 4.72
CA LEU A 111 -6.25 11.44 4.99
C LEU A 111 -5.57 10.09 5.27
N PHE A 112 -4.47 9.78 4.57
CA PHE A 112 -3.69 8.58 4.85
C PHE A 112 -3.01 8.62 6.24
N GLY A 113 -2.43 9.76 6.62
CA GLY A 113 -1.89 9.95 7.97
C GLY A 113 -2.95 9.79 9.06
N LEU A 114 -4.14 10.36 8.86
CA LEU A 114 -5.27 10.18 9.76
C LEU A 114 -5.69 8.72 9.87
N GLN A 115 -5.77 8.00 8.74
CA GLN A 115 -6.09 6.57 8.73
C GLN A 115 -5.11 5.77 9.60
N LYS A 116 -3.80 6.02 9.46
CA LYS A 116 -2.77 5.37 10.30
C LYS A 116 -2.93 5.71 11.78
N LYS A 117 -3.22 6.98 12.10
CA LYS A 117 -3.49 7.42 13.48
C LYS A 117 -4.70 6.69 14.08
N TYR A 118 -5.80 6.55 13.33
CA TYR A 118 -6.99 5.82 13.79
C TYR A 118 -6.67 4.36 14.13
N LEU A 119 -5.91 3.67 13.29
CA LEU A 119 -5.47 2.31 13.57
C LEU A 119 -4.53 2.25 14.79
N GLY A 120 -3.60 3.20 14.92
CA GLY A 120 -2.70 3.30 16.07
C GLY A 120 -3.44 3.53 17.39
N ASP A 121 -4.55 4.24 17.36
CA ASP A 121 -5.46 4.45 18.49
C ASP A 121 -6.37 3.24 18.77
N GLY A 122 -6.21 2.13 18.03
CA GLY A 122 -7.03 0.91 18.17
C GLY A 122 -8.45 1.04 17.63
N LYS A 123 -8.75 2.04 16.79
CA LYS A 123 -10.04 2.16 16.10
C LYS A 123 -10.05 1.30 14.84
N SER A 124 -11.23 0.85 14.44
CA SER A 124 -11.42 0.14 13.17
C SER A 124 -11.42 1.09 11.97
N LEU A 125 -11.14 0.58 10.77
CA LEU A 125 -11.28 1.35 9.53
C LEU A 125 -12.74 1.72 9.29
N SER A 126 -13.70 0.88 9.70
CA SER A 126 -15.12 1.21 9.61
C SER A 126 -15.45 2.54 10.32
N VAL A 127 -14.86 2.80 11.49
CA VAL A 127 -15.03 4.08 12.21
C VAL A 127 -14.40 5.22 11.42
N PHE A 128 -13.16 5.05 10.93
CA PHE A 128 -12.50 6.06 10.10
C PHE A 128 -13.30 6.37 8.83
N THR A 129 -13.78 5.35 8.13
CA THR A 129 -14.58 5.46 6.91
C THR A 129 -15.88 6.22 7.16
N GLN A 130 -16.58 5.91 8.26
CA GLN A 130 -17.78 6.63 8.64
C GLN A 130 -17.48 8.12 8.90
N ASP A 131 -16.46 8.42 9.70
CA ASP A 131 -16.11 9.79 10.08
C ASP A 131 -15.72 10.66 8.85
N VAL A 132 -15.02 10.08 7.87
CA VAL A 132 -14.65 10.76 6.62
C VAL A 132 -15.86 10.95 5.70
N ARG A 133 -16.72 9.93 5.55
CA ARG A 133 -17.95 10.06 4.73
C ARG A 133 -18.90 11.10 5.30
N GLU A 134 -19.09 11.13 6.61
CA GLU A 134 -19.90 12.15 7.28
C GLU A 134 -19.33 13.55 7.03
N TRP A 135 -18.02 13.73 7.21
CA TRP A 135 -17.38 15.02 6.95
C TRP A 135 -17.52 15.46 5.48
N LEU A 136 -17.30 14.55 4.52
CA LEU A 136 -17.49 14.85 3.10
C LEU A 136 -18.93 15.20 2.76
N HIS A 137 -19.90 14.50 3.36
CA HIS A 137 -21.32 14.80 3.16
C HIS A 137 -21.67 16.20 3.66
N GLU A 138 -21.28 16.52 4.89
CA GLU A 138 -21.52 17.81 5.55
C GLU A 138 -20.85 18.99 4.82
N ASN A 139 -19.72 18.75 4.16
CA ASN A 139 -18.89 19.79 3.54
C ASN A 139 -18.84 19.71 2.01
N SER A 140 -19.69 18.89 1.38
CA SER A 140 -19.69 18.68 -0.08
C SER A 140 -19.79 19.98 -0.88
N SER A 141 -20.58 20.96 -0.42
CA SER A 141 -20.72 22.27 -1.08
C SER A 141 -19.52 23.20 -0.93
N ARG A 142 -18.55 22.86 -0.08
CA ARG A 142 -17.33 23.63 0.19
C ARG A 142 -16.09 23.02 -0.45
N VAL A 143 -16.21 21.84 -1.06
CA VAL A 143 -15.10 21.23 -1.80
C VAL A 143 -14.93 22.01 -3.11
N PRO A 144 -13.75 22.57 -3.40
CA PRO A 144 -13.50 23.26 -4.66
C PRO A 144 -13.68 22.33 -5.85
N ALA A 145 -14.25 22.82 -6.96
CA ALA A 145 -14.56 22.02 -8.15
C ALA A 145 -13.34 21.28 -8.73
N ILE A 146 -12.13 21.83 -8.55
CA ILE A 146 -10.87 21.20 -8.96
C ILE A 146 -10.63 19.83 -8.30
N PHE A 147 -11.29 19.50 -7.19
CA PHE A 147 -11.20 18.20 -6.54
C PHE A 147 -12.19 17.16 -7.10
N GLU A 148 -13.17 17.58 -7.90
CA GLU A 148 -14.12 16.67 -8.55
C GLU A 148 -13.64 16.21 -9.93
N LEU A 149 -12.83 17.04 -10.61
CA LEU A 149 -12.42 16.79 -11.99
C LEU A 149 -11.42 15.62 -12.07
N PRO A 150 -11.57 14.68 -13.02
CA PRO A 150 -10.50 13.73 -13.31
C PRO A 150 -9.26 14.43 -13.85
N GLY A 151 -8.08 13.82 -13.65
CA GLY A 151 -6.84 14.27 -14.29
C GLY A 151 -6.54 13.52 -15.59
N ASP A 152 -5.37 13.75 -16.16
CA ASP A 152 -4.89 13.11 -17.38
C ASP A 152 -4.84 11.57 -17.32
N VAL A 153 -4.72 10.93 -18.47
CA VAL A 153 -4.46 9.50 -18.57
C VAL A 153 -2.95 9.26 -18.50
N ILE A 154 -2.50 8.52 -17.48
CA ILE A 154 -1.10 8.14 -17.27
C ILE A 154 -1.01 6.62 -17.36
N GLU A 155 -0.13 6.09 -18.21
CA GLU A 155 0.02 4.64 -18.46
C GLU A 155 -1.30 3.93 -18.79
N GLY A 156 -2.16 4.58 -19.57
CA GLY A 156 -3.48 4.04 -19.94
C GLY A 156 -4.49 4.02 -18.80
N LYS A 157 -4.21 4.70 -17.68
CA LYS A 157 -5.12 4.82 -16.52
C LYS A 157 -5.52 6.27 -16.31
N ARG A 158 -6.83 6.55 -16.29
CA ARG A 158 -7.35 7.86 -15.88
C ARG A 158 -6.97 8.14 -14.43
N GLN A 159 -6.51 9.36 -14.16
CA GLN A 159 -6.35 9.82 -12.78
C GLN A 159 -7.71 10.26 -12.19
N PRO A 160 -8.15 9.71 -11.04
CA PRO A 160 -9.42 10.06 -10.43
C PRO A 160 -9.42 11.50 -9.90
N GLY A 161 -10.62 12.09 -9.76
CA GLY A 161 -10.80 13.25 -8.90
C GLY A 161 -10.59 12.86 -7.44
N PHE A 162 -10.28 13.82 -6.57
CA PHE A 162 -10.06 13.55 -5.15
C PHE A 162 -11.30 12.98 -4.46
N ILE A 163 -12.49 13.48 -4.77
CA ILE A 163 -13.72 12.97 -4.13
C ILE A 163 -13.99 11.52 -4.54
N GLU A 164 -13.75 11.18 -5.81
CA GLU A 164 -13.79 9.80 -6.26
C GLU A 164 -12.74 8.95 -5.54
N SER A 165 -11.48 9.39 -5.50
CA SER A 165 -10.42 8.60 -4.90
C SER A 165 -10.61 8.40 -3.40
N VAL A 166 -11.24 9.35 -2.70
CA VAL A 166 -11.62 9.16 -1.31
C VAL A 166 -12.69 8.07 -1.18
N ASP A 167 -13.83 8.22 -1.84
CA ASP A 167 -14.91 7.23 -1.74
C ASP A 167 -14.44 5.81 -2.11
N GLU A 168 -13.69 5.69 -3.20
CA GLU A 168 -13.19 4.41 -3.68
C GLU A 168 -12.14 3.81 -2.74
N THR A 169 -11.26 4.61 -2.14
CA THR A 169 -10.30 4.13 -1.12
C THR A 169 -11.04 3.63 0.12
N LEU A 170 -12.08 4.33 0.57
CA LEU A 170 -12.87 3.92 1.73
C LEU A 170 -13.59 2.58 1.49
N LYS A 171 -14.15 2.35 0.29
CA LYS A 171 -14.70 1.04 -0.11
C LYS A 171 -13.65 -0.07 -0.02
N ARG A 172 -12.39 0.19 -0.45
CA ARG A 172 -11.31 -0.80 -0.36
C ARG A 172 -10.91 -1.07 1.08
N TYR A 173 -10.93 -0.08 1.97
CA TYR A 173 -10.69 -0.33 3.40
C TYR A 173 -11.77 -1.21 4.03
N GLU A 174 -13.04 -0.99 3.71
CA GLU A 174 -14.13 -1.87 4.16
C GLU A 174 -13.94 -3.31 3.64
N ALA A 175 -13.51 -3.46 2.38
CA ALA A 175 -13.19 -4.77 1.80
C ALA A 175 -11.96 -5.43 2.44
N ILE A 176 -10.94 -4.65 2.81
CA ILE A 176 -9.76 -5.12 3.55
C ILE A 176 -10.18 -5.66 4.91
N GLU A 177 -11.01 -4.93 5.68
CA GLU A 177 -11.51 -5.41 6.98
C GLU A 177 -12.28 -6.72 6.84
N LYS A 178 -13.24 -6.77 5.90
CA LYS A 178 -14.00 -8.00 5.61
C LYS A 178 -13.09 -9.17 5.25
N THR A 179 -12.03 -8.92 4.48
CA THR A 179 -11.06 -9.93 4.08
C THR A 179 -10.27 -10.44 5.30
N VAL A 180 -9.75 -9.52 6.13
CA VAL A 180 -9.02 -9.88 7.34
C VAL A 180 -9.90 -10.68 8.29
N GLU A 181 -11.12 -10.22 8.55
CA GLU A 181 -12.08 -10.93 9.40
C GLU A 181 -12.41 -12.33 8.89
N SER A 182 -12.51 -12.51 7.57
CA SER A 182 -12.77 -13.81 6.96
C SER A 182 -11.57 -14.74 7.13
N LEU A 183 -10.37 -14.27 6.80
CA LEU A 183 -9.22 -15.16 6.61
C LEU A 183 -8.37 -15.40 7.87
N ARG A 184 -8.37 -14.49 8.85
CA ARG A 184 -7.41 -14.46 9.97
C ARG A 184 -7.19 -15.81 10.68
N ASP A 185 -8.24 -16.60 10.86
CA ASP A 185 -8.14 -17.87 11.59
C ASP A 185 -7.42 -18.98 10.82
N LYS A 186 -7.20 -18.81 9.50
CA LYS A 186 -6.61 -19.82 8.60
C LYS A 186 -5.34 -19.37 7.87
N VAL A 187 -4.83 -18.18 8.20
CA VAL A 187 -3.66 -17.59 7.55
C VAL A 187 -2.66 -17.09 8.60
N ASP A 188 -1.40 -16.95 8.22
CA ASP A 188 -0.33 -16.41 9.07
C ASP A 188 -0.20 -14.90 8.91
N GLY A 189 -0.52 -14.36 7.73
CA GLY A 189 -0.58 -12.92 7.54
C GLY A 189 -1.26 -12.49 6.24
N ILE A 190 -1.62 -11.20 6.20
CA ILE A 190 -2.32 -10.58 5.08
C ILE A 190 -1.68 -9.21 4.81
N LEU A 191 -1.31 -8.99 3.57
CA LEU A 191 -0.73 -7.75 3.08
C LEU A 191 -1.58 -7.24 1.92
N PHE A 192 -1.76 -5.93 1.84
CA PHE A 192 -2.42 -5.29 0.71
C PHE A 192 -1.50 -4.28 0.06
N GLY A 193 -1.69 -4.12 -1.24
CA GLY A 193 -0.70 -3.57 -2.14
C GLY A 193 -1.29 -2.74 -3.29
N GLY A 194 -0.50 -2.61 -4.36
CA GLY A 194 -0.94 -1.93 -5.58
C GLY A 194 -1.35 -0.48 -5.31
N SER A 195 -2.48 -0.05 -5.88
CA SER A 195 -2.91 1.35 -5.77
C SER A 195 -3.17 1.82 -4.33
N MET A 196 -3.48 0.89 -3.42
CA MET A 196 -3.62 1.16 -1.99
C MET A 196 -2.28 1.40 -1.28
N SER A 197 -1.17 0.94 -1.87
CA SER A 197 0.20 1.06 -1.33
C SER A 197 0.92 2.32 -1.84
N TYR A 198 0.78 2.68 -3.12
CA TYR A 198 1.50 3.82 -3.71
C TYR A 198 0.66 5.12 -3.83
N GLY A 199 -0.62 5.10 -3.47
CA GLY A 199 -1.43 6.32 -3.46
C GLY A 199 -2.88 6.13 -3.01
N PRO A 200 -3.12 5.67 -1.77
CA PRO A 200 -4.47 5.72 -1.19
C PRO A 200 -4.99 7.16 -1.20
N PHE A 201 -6.29 7.33 -1.42
CA PHE A 201 -6.96 8.63 -1.59
C PHE A 201 -6.50 9.47 -2.79
N PHE A 202 -5.64 8.94 -3.66
CA PHE A 202 -5.11 9.67 -4.81
C PHE A 202 -5.24 8.89 -6.14
N ASN A 203 -4.89 7.61 -6.14
CA ASN A 203 -4.82 6.75 -7.34
C ASN A 203 -5.95 5.73 -7.46
N VAL A 204 -6.78 5.61 -6.43
CA VAL A 204 -7.85 4.60 -6.38
C VAL A 204 -9.04 5.14 -7.19
N ARG A 205 -9.47 4.41 -8.22
CA ARG A 205 -10.53 4.83 -9.14
C ARG A 205 -11.70 3.86 -9.14
N GLY A 206 -12.89 4.37 -9.43
CA GLY A 206 -14.12 3.59 -9.55
C GLY A 206 -14.37 3.16 -11.00
N ASP A 207 -15.38 2.31 -11.20
CA ASP A 207 -15.76 1.81 -12.52
C ASP A 207 -16.61 2.83 -13.29
N ARG A 208 -15.99 3.92 -13.75
CA ARG A 208 -16.66 5.06 -14.41
C ARG A 208 -16.40 5.17 -15.91
N ASP A 209 -15.43 4.42 -16.43
CA ASP A 209 -15.00 4.48 -17.83
C ASP A 209 -14.35 3.16 -18.29
N GLU A 210 -13.84 3.14 -19.52
CA GLU A 210 -13.20 1.98 -20.13
C GLU A 210 -11.87 1.54 -19.47
N THR A 211 -11.27 2.37 -18.61
CA THR A 211 -10.05 2.03 -17.87
C THR A 211 -10.34 1.17 -16.63
N GLY A 212 -11.62 1.05 -16.26
CA GLY A 212 -12.14 0.23 -15.17
C GLY A 212 -11.72 0.70 -13.78
N ALA A 213 -12.31 0.08 -12.75
CA ALA A 213 -11.95 0.32 -11.36
C ALA A 213 -10.51 -0.08 -11.02
N SER A 214 -9.95 0.49 -9.95
CA SER A 214 -8.74 -0.04 -9.33
C SER A 214 -9.04 -1.36 -8.61
N ASP A 215 -8.25 -2.39 -8.92
CA ASP A 215 -8.26 -3.66 -8.20
C ASP A 215 -7.78 -3.46 -6.75
N LEU A 216 -8.18 -4.38 -5.86
CA LEU A 216 -7.58 -4.58 -4.55
C LEU A 216 -6.54 -5.72 -4.65
N ASP A 217 -5.26 -5.37 -4.68
CA ASP A 217 -4.17 -6.34 -4.77
C ASP A 217 -3.68 -6.75 -3.37
N GLY A 218 -3.47 -8.04 -3.14
CA GLY A 218 -3.02 -8.53 -1.84
C GLY A 218 -2.22 -9.83 -1.88
N ILE A 219 -1.43 -10.04 -0.82
CA ILE A 219 -0.72 -11.28 -0.53
C ILE A 219 -1.30 -11.88 0.75
N VAL A 220 -1.64 -13.17 0.70
CA VAL A 220 -2.08 -13.95 1.87
C VAL A 220 -1.05 -15.04 2.13
N VAL A 221 -0.43 -15.01 3.32
CA VAL A 221 0.51 -16.03 3.76
C VAL A 221 -0.26 -17.16 4.44
N LEU A 222 -0.25 -18.34 3.82
CA LEU A 222 -1.05 -19.49 4.21
C LEU A 222 -0.50 -20.15 5.49
N GLN A 223 -1.42 -20.55 6.37
CA GLN A 223 -1.11 -21.40 7.51
C GLN A 223 -1.12 -22.88 7.09
N GLY A 224 0.02 -23.37 6.61
CA GLY A 224 0.15 -24.73 6.09
C GLY A 224 -0.83 -25.00 4.94
N ASP A 225 -1.52 -26.15 4.99
CA ASP A 225 -2.48 -26.60 3.97
C ASP A 225 -3.94 -26.26 4.31
N ALA A 226 -4.19 -25.30 5.22
CA ALA A 226 -5.55 -24.92 5.56
C ALA A 226 -6.21 -24.14 4.40
N MET A 227 -7.40 -24.57 3.97
CA MET A 227 -8.18 -23.85 2.97
C MET A 227 -8.74 -22.54 3.57
N PRO A 228 -8.42 -21.37 3.00
CA PRO A 228 -8.94 -20.10 3.49
C PRO A 228 -10.46 -19.98 3.21
N PRO A 229 -11.27 -19.48 4.16
CA PRO A 229 -12.70 -19.29 3.96
C PRO A 229 -12.95 -17.99 3.20
N VAL A 230 -13.23 -18.11 1.90
CA VAL A 230 -13.38 -16.97 0.98
C VAL A 230 -14.85 -16.58 0.73
N ASP A 231 -15.78 -17.18 1.46
CA ASP A 231 -17.22 -16.99 1.30
C ASP A 231 -17.69 -15.58 1.66
N LYS A 232 -16.88 -14.74 2.33
CA LYS A 232 -17.20 -13.33 2.52
C LYS A 232 -16.53 -12.40 1.51
N ILE A 233 -15.63 -12.93 0.69
CA ILE A 233 -14.78 -12.19 -0.23
C ILE A 233 -15.29 -12.37 -1.67
N PHE A 234 -15.67 -13.59 -2.03
CA PHE A 234 -16.14 -13.97 -3.35
C PHE A 234 -17.63 -14.27 -3.33
N ASP A 235 -18.33 -14.10 -4.46
CA ASP A 235 -19.67 -14.66 -4.63
C ASP A 235 -19.65 -16.20 -4.58
N GLU A 236 -20.83 -16.82 -4.54
CA GLU A 236 -20.96 -18.28 -4.41
C GLU A 236 -20.22 -19.03 -5.53
N GLN A 237 -20.37 -18.58 -6.78
CA GLN A 237 -19.73 -19.20 -7.93
C GLN A 237 -18.20 -19.09 -7.88
N ALA A 238 -17.67 -17.91 -7.55
CA ALA A 238 -16.25 -17.67 -7.45
C ALA A 238 -15.63 -18.38 -6.23
N ALA A 239 -16.38 -18.55 -5.13
CA ALA A 239 -15.96 -19.34 -3.97
C ALA A 239 -15.88 -20.85 -4.30
N GLU A 240 -16.82 -21.38 -5.09
CA GLU A 240 -16.76 -22.76 -5.60
C GLU A 240 -15.55 -22.99 -6.50
N VAL A 241 -15.32 -22.08 -7.47
CA VAL A 241 -14.15 -22.13 -8.36
C VAL A 241 -12.85 -22.03 -7.56
N PHE A 242 -12.79 -21.12 -6.58
CA PHE A 242 -11.63 -21.01 -5.69
C PHE A 242 -11.37 -22.33 -4.96
N SER A 243 -12.40 -22.97 -4.41
CA SER A 243 -12.26 -24.22 -3.66
C SER A 243 -11.71 -25.36 -4.54
N GLU A 244 -12.22 -25.51 -5.78
CA GLU A 244 -11.69 -26.49 -6.73
C GLU A 244 -10.21 -26.19 -7.08
N ARG A 245 -9.91 -24.91 -7.35
CA ARG A 245 -8.55 -24.49 -7.71
C ARG A 245 -7.59 -24.66 -6.54
N PHE A 246 -7.97 -24.34 -5.31
CA PHE A 246 -7.13 -24.48 -4.13
C PHE A 246 -6.79 -25.95 -3.85
N ALA A 247 -7.78 -26.85 -3.97
CA ALA A 247 -7.53 -28.28 -3.87
C ALA A 247 -6.57 -28.81 -4.98
N HIS A 248 -6.59 -28.21 -6.17
CA HIS A 248 -5.63 -28.54 -7.22
C HIS A 248 -4.24 -27.96 -6.94
N PHE A 249 -4.16 -26.72 -6.45
CA PHE A 249 -2.92 -26.07 -6.03
C PHE A 249 -2.17 -26.91 -4.99
N GLN A 250 -2.86 -27.43 -3.98
CA GLN A 250 -2.25 -28.29 -2.95
C GLN A 250 -1.61 -29.56 -3.51
N LYS A 251 -2.26 -30.18 -4.52
CA LYS A 251 -1.71 -31.36 -5.21
C LYS A 251 -0.44 -31.00 -5.97
N LEU A 252 -0.49 -29.96 -6.80
CA LEU A 252 0.66 -29.47 -7.56
C LEU A 252 1.82 -29.05 -6.65
N ARG A 253 1.51 -28.46 -5.49
CA ARG A 253 2.51 -28.02 -4.51
C ARG A 253 3.28 -29.21 -3.92
N THR A 254 2.59 -30.32 -3.66
CA THR A 254 3.20 -31.56 -3.15
C THR A 254 4.18 -32.17 -4.18
N GLU A 255 3.92 -31.95 -5.46
CA GLU A 255 4.75 -32.38 -6.59
C GLU A 255 5.88 -31.36 -6.90
N ALA A 256 5.96 -30.26 -6.15
CA ALA A 256 6.88 -29.13 -6.36
C ALA A 256 6.71 -28.43 -7.73
N ASP A 257 5.50 -28.45 -8.27
CA ASP A 257 5.19 -27.86 -9.57
C ASP A 257 4.67 -26.43 -9.52
N VAL A 258 4.32 -25.92 -8.34
CA VAL A 258 3.83 -24.55 -8.15
C VAL A 258 4.30 -23.97 -6.81
N ASP A 259 4.52 -22.66 -6.77
CA ASP A 259 4.96 -21.92 -5.59
C ASP A 259 3.84 -21.04 -5.03
N VAL A 260 3.07 -20.40 -5.91
CA VAL A 260 2.04 -19.40 -5.56
C VAL A 260 0.73 -19.79 -6.24
N MET A 261 -0.40 -19.46 -5.61
CA MET A 261 -1.70 -19.47 -6.28
C MET A 261 -2.26 -18.06 -6.36
N THR A 262 -2.54 -17.59 -7.58
CA THR A 262 -3.26 -16.34 -7.80
C THR A 262 -4.75 -16.62 -7.97
N GLN A 263 -5.59 -15.81 -7.33
CA GLN A 263 -7.03 -15.74 -7.59
C GLN A 263 -7.42 -14.29 -7.82
N LYS A 264 -7.99 -14.02 -9.00
CA LYS A 264 -8.65 -12.75 -9.31
C LYS A 264 -10.13 -13.00 -9.50
N SER A 265 -10.96 -12.19 -8.84
CA SER A 265 -12.42 -12.25 -8.95
C SER A 265 -13.01 -10.91 -8.54
N LYS A 266 -14.25 -10.65 -8.94
CA LYS A 266 -15.04 -9.57 -8.38
C LYS A 266 -15.17 -9.72 -6.86
N PHE A 267 -14.96 -8.65 -6.10
CA PHE A 267 -15.22 -8.64 -4.67
C PHE A 267 -16.73 -8.67 -4.44
N ARG A 268 -17.19 -9.46 -3.48
CA ARG A 268 -18.60 -9.68 -3.20
C ARG A 268 -19.31 -8.34 -2.93
N ASP A 269 -20.43 -8.13 -3.63
CA ASP A 269 -21.31 -6.97 -3.53
C ASP A 269 -20.68 -5.62 -3.89
N GLU A 270 -19.48 -5.61 -4.47
CA GLU A 270 -18.76 -4.39 -4.87
C GLU A 270 -18.58 -4.33 -6.40
N ASP A 271 -18.16 -3.18 -6.93
CA ASP A 271 -17.97 -2.95 -8.37
C ASP A 271 -16.51 -3.11 -8.85
N PHE A 272 -15.65 -3.70 -8.02
CA PHE A 272 -14.23 -3.89 -8.31
C PHE A 272 -13.75 -5.32 -8.09
N ASP A 273 -12.60 -5.64 -8.69
CA ASP A 273 -11.95 -6.93 -8.52
C ASP A 273 -10.98 -6.91 -7.34
N ILE A 274 -10.81 -8.06 -6.70
CA ILE A 274 -9.73 -8.36 -5.78
C ILE A 274 -8.79 -9.40 -6.43
N SER A 275 -7.48 -9.17 -6.33
CA SER A 275 -6.42 -10.06 -6.80
C SER A 275 -5.58 -10.50 -5.60
N ILE A 276 -5.79 -11.73 -5.14
CA ILE A 276 -5.06 -12.31 -4.00
C ILE A 276 -4.03 -13.32 -4.52
N HIS A 277 -2.81 -13.19 -4.02
CA HIS A 277 -1.74 -14.15 -4.20
C HIS A 277 -1.54 -14.93 -2.89
N PHE A 278 -1.85 -16.23 -2.92
CA PHE A 278 -1.72 -17.12 -1.77
C PHE A 278 -0.31 -17.75 -1.76
N PHE A 279 0.45 -17.43 -0.71
CA PHE A 279 1.82 -17.83 -0.52
C PHE A 279 1.95 -18.84 0.62
N PRO A 280 2.49 -20.03 0.38
CA PRO A 280 3.07 -20.84 1.45
C PRO A 280 4.15 -20.05 2.19
N GLN A 281 4.27 -20.27 3.51
CA GLN A 281 5.21 -19.51 4.35
C GLN A 281 6.66 -19.62 3.86
N ASP A 282 7.10 -20.78 3.37
CA ASP A 282 8.46 -20.98 2.85
C ASP A 282 8.71 -20.17 1.58
N VAL A 283 7.71 -20.06 0.69
CA VAL A 283 7.79 -19.27 -0.54
C VAL A 283 7.79 -17.77 -0.22
N PHE A 284 6.99 -17.33 0.75
CA PHE A 284 7.01 -15.93 1.20
C PHE A 284 8.40 -15.54 1.72
N LYS A 285 9.00 -16.38 2.57
CA LYS A 285 10.36 -16.16 3.09
C LYS A 285 11.44 -16.16 2.01
N LYS A 286 11.27 -16.91 0.91
CA LYS A 286 12.19 -16.81 -0.25
C LYS A 286 12.13 -15.43 -0.91
N MET A 287 10.96 -14.80 -0.92
CA MET A 287 10.75 -13.49 -1.54
C MET A 287 11.25 -12.33 -0.66
N THR A 288 11.10 -12.45 0.67
CA THR A 288 11.27 -11.34 1.61
C THR A 288 12.38 -11.54 2.63
N GLY A 289 12.70 -12.78 3.00
CA GLY A 289 13.53 -13.13 4.16
C GLY A 289 15.02 -13.32 3.86
N GLU A 290 15.71 -14.06 4.73
CA GLU A 290 17.19 -14.23 4.70
C GLU A 290 17.73 -14.71 3.34
N GLN A 291 16.98 -15.55 2.64
CA GLN A 291 17.36 -16.03 1.31
C GLN A 291 17.40 -14.88 0.29
N PHE A 292 16.46 -13.94 0.38
CA PHE A 292 16.47 -12.73 -0.42
C PHE A 292 17.70 -11.87 -0.10
N GLU A 293 17.97 -11.59 1.18
CA GLU A 293 19.14 -10.79 1.57
C GLU A 293 20.45 -11.40 1.08
N THR A 294 20.61 -12.71 1.24
CA THR A 294 21.80 -13.43 0.76
C THR A 294 21.89 -13.37 -0.76
N ALA A 295 20.77 -13.59 -1.45
CA ALA A 295 20.72 -13.58 -2.91
C ALA A 295 21.15 -12.24 -3.49
N ILE A 296 20.71 -11.12 -2.90
CA ILE A 296 21.01 -9.78 -3.42
C ILE A 296 22.44 -9.29 -3.17
N GLN A 297 23.29 -10.09 -2.51
CA GLN A 297 24.73 -9.84 -2.42
C GLN A 297 25.53 -10.45 -3.57
N ASN A 298 24.91 -11.29 -4.41
CA ASN A 298 25.57 -11.93 -5.55
C ASN A 298 25.44 -11.07 -6.81
N ASP A 299 26.38 -11.21 -7.74
CA ASP A 299 26.44 -10.38 -8.95
C ASP A 299 25.34 -10.69 -9.98
N ASP A 300 24.99 -11.98 -10.14
CA ASP A 300 23.94 -12.46 -11.03
C ASP A 300 23.11 -13.55 -10.34
N VAL A 301 21.85 -13.26 -10.05
CA VAL A 301 20.88 -14.20 -9.46
C VAL A 301 19.52 -13.98 -10.10
N GLU A 302 18.83 -15.07 -10.43
CA GLU A 302 17.44 -15.03 -10.86
C GLU A 302 16.62 -15.97 -9.98
N VAL A 303 15.58 -15.43 -9.34
CA VAL A 303 14.63 -16.22 -8.56
C VAL A 303 13.28 -16.16 -9.24
N LEU A 304 12.77 -17.32 -9.62
CA LEU A 304 11.52 -17.50 -10.35
C LEU A 304 10.51 -18.23 -9.46
N PHE A 305 9.25 -17.83 -9.56
CA PHE A 305 8.13 -18.55 -8.98
C PHE A 305 7.20 -19.08 -10.07
N LYS A 306 6.70 -20.29 -9.87
CA LYS A 306 5.63 -20.89 -10.65
C LYS A 306 4.28 -20.50 -10.04
N ASP A 307 3.56 -19.62 -10.71
CA ASP A 307 2.27 -19.07 -10.29
C ASP A 307 1.10 -19.81 -10.93
N TYR A 308 0.24 -20.41 -10.11
CA TYR A 308 -0.98 -21.04 -10.55
C TYR A 308 -2.13 -20.01 -10.66
N ARG A 309 -2.51 -19.67 -11.90
CA ARG A 309 -3.42 -18.58 -12.25
C ARG A 309 -4.74 -19.09 -12.86
N PRO A 310 -5.84 -18.33 -12.73
CA PRO A 310 -7.12 -18.69 -13.38
C PRO A 310 -7.08 -18.44 -14.88
N GLN A 311 -6.25 -17.48 -15.31
CA GLN A 311 -6.08 -17.07 -16.70
C GLN A 311 -4.59 -16.81 -16.97
N PRO A 312 -4.15 -16.92 -18.24
CA PRO A 312 -2.76 -16.61 -18.61
C PRO A 312 -2.33 -15.24 -18.13
N PHE A 313 -1.06 -15.13 -17.72
CA PHE A 313 -0.42 -13.84 -17.51
C PHE A 313 -0.50 -13.05 -18.82
N ARG A 314 -0.83 -11.76 -18.71
CA ARG A 314 -1.06 -10.89 -19.87
C ARG A 314 0.29 -10.46 -20.44
N GLY A 315 0.49 -10.67 -21.74
CA GLY A 315 1.73 -10.35 -22.43
C GLY A 315 2.73 -11.49 -22.44
N ASN A 316 3.79 -11.32 -23.21
CA ASN A 316 4.89 -12.28 -23.35
C ASN A 316 6.15 -11.83 -22.60
N SER A 317 6.11 -10.67 -21.95
CA SER A 317 7.22 -10.13 -21.17
C SER A 317 6.73 -9.34 -19.96
N PHE A 318 7.63 -9.16 -19.00
CA PHE A 318 7.44 -8.35 -17.80
C PHE A 318 8.63 -7.41 -17.61
N ASP A 319 8.36 -6.11 -17.63
CA ASP A 319 9.35 -5.08 -17.34
C ASP A 319 9.57 -5.00 -15.83
N SER A 320 10.80 -5.26 -15.40
CA SER A 320 11.24 -5.06 -14.02
C SER A 320 12.11 -3.81 -13.94
N HIS A 321 12.00 -3.05 -12.85
CA HIS A 321 12.78 -1.81 -12.67
C HIS A 321 13.77 -1.92 -11.52
N ASN A 322 14.89 -1.21 -11.67
CA ASN A 322 15.87 -1.00 -10.61
C ASN A 322 15.75 0.42 -10.01
N PHE A 323 16.42 0.68 -8.88
CA PHE A 323 16.44 1.95 -8.17
C PHE A 323 16.89 3.15 -9.01
N ASP A 324 17.67 2.97 -10.07
CA ASP A 324 18.07 4.04 -10.99
C ASP A 324 17.04 4.30 -12.11
N GLY A 325 16.00 3.46 -12.18
CA GLY A 325 14.94 3.49 -13.20
C GLY A 325 15.24 2.65 -14.44
N SER A 326 16.44 2.05 -14.53
CA SER A 326 16.75 1.11 -15.61
C SER A 326 15.78 -0.06 -15.59
N THR A 327 15.44 -0.53 -16.78
CA THR A 327 14.45 -1.59 -17.00
C THR A 327 15.14 -2.84 -17.49
N PHE A 328 14.72 -3.98 -16.96
CA PHE A 328 15.07 -5.30 -17.43
C PHE A 328 13.80 -6.01 -17.89
N GLU A 329 13.71 -6.32 -19.18
CA GLU A 329 12.59 -7.08 -19.74
C GLU A 329 12.82 -8.58 -19.50
N TYR A 330 11.88 -9.21 -18.80
CA TYR A 330 11.86 -10.66 -18.61
C TYR A 330 10.90 -11.30 -19.59
N ASP A 331 11.40 -12.14 -20.49
CA ASP A 331 10.57 -12.95 -21.37
C ASP A 331 9.81 -14.02 -20.56
N ILE A 332 8.49 -13.96 -20.59
CA ILE A 332 7.62 -14.92 -19.91
C ILE A 332 7.56 -16.19 -20.77
N PRO A 333 8.04 -17.34 -20.25
CA PRO A 333 7.99 -18.58 -21.00
C PRO A 333 6.56 -19.03 -21.32
N ASP A 334 6.43 -20.00 -22.22
CA ASP A 334 5.15 -20.65 -22.52
C ASP A 334 4.48 -21.14 -21.22
N GLN A 335 3.22 -20.74 -21.04
CA GLN A 335 2.48 -21.00 -19.82
C GLN A 335 1.75 -22.35 -19.92
N GLU A 336 1.93 -23.20 -18.91
CA GLU A 336 1.43 -24.57 -18.90
C GLU A 336 -0.05 -24.63 -18.52
N LYS A 337 -0.92 -25.11 -19.42
CA LYS A 337 -2.34 -25.28 -19.13
C LYS A 337 -2.57 -26.45 -18.18
N THR A 338 -3.38 -26.22 -17.15
CA THR A 338 -3.85 -27.28 -16.25
C THR A 338 -5.34 -27.55 -16.51
N LYS A 339 -5.93 -28.48 -15.74
CA LYS A 339 -7.37 -28.79 -15.84
C LYS A 339 -8.25 -27.57 -15.53
N VAL A 340 -7.81 -26.72 -14.59
CA VAL A 340 -8.62 -25.65 -13.98
C VAL A 340 -7.87 -24.31 -13.89
N GLY A 341 -6.90 -24.10 -14.78
CA GLY A 341 -6.13 -22.87 -14.85
C GLY A 341 -4.87 -23.01 -15.70
N VAL A 342 -3.84 -22.25 -15.33
CA VAL A 342 -2.54 -22.21 -16.01
C VAL A 342 -1.42 -21.96 -15.01
N VAL A 343 -0.24 -22.49 -15.25
CA VAL A 343 0.98 -22.20 -14.50
C VAL A 343 1.86 -21.27 -15.31
N ALA A 344 2.20 -20.10 -14.75
CA ALA A 344 3.10 -19.12 -15.34
C ALA A 344 4.38 -19.02 -14.51
N THR A 345 5.54 -19.03 -15.16
CA THR A 345 6.82 -18.78 -14.49
C THR A 345 7.11 -17.28 -14.52
N LEU A 346 7.20 -16.67 -13.34
CA LEU A 346 7.35 -15.22 -13.19
C LEU A 346 8.56 -14.90 -12.30
N PRO A 347 9.27 -13.78 -12.53
CA PRO A 347 10.37 -13.38 -11.68
C PRO A 347 9.84 -12.91 -10.32
N ALA A 348 10.38 -13.50 -9.26
CA ALA A 348 10.23 -13.01 -7.89
C ALA A 348 11.13 -11.79 -7.67
N TYR A 349 12.37 -11.88 -8.15
CA TYR A 349 13.36 -10.79 -8.28
C TYR A 349 14.56 -11.28 -9.08
N ARG A 350 15.39 -10.34 -9.53
CA ARG A 350 16.64 -10.62 -10.25
C ARG A 350 17.73 -9.66 -9.82
N VAL A 351 18.94 -10.15 -9.61
CA VAL A 351 20.15 -9.32 -9.63
C VAL A 351 20.88 -9.58 -10.93
N HIS A 352 21.18 -8.52 -11.67
CA HIS A 352 21.93 -8.61 -12.91
C HIS A 352 22.87 -7.43 -13.05
N GLU A 353 24.13 -7.68 -13.39
CA GLU A 353 25.17 -6.65 -13.44
C GLU A 353 25.24 -5.82 -12.14
N ASN A 354 25.09 -6.50 -10.99
CA ASN A 354 25.05 -5.87 -9.68
C ASN A 354 23.94 -4.79 -9.54
N LYS A 355 22.78 -5.03 -10.17
CA LYS A 355 21.56 -4.23 -10.02
C LYS A 355 20.38 -5.10 -9.64
N LEU A 356 19.60 -4.70 -8.64
CA LEU A 356 18.40 -5.41 -8.22
C LEU A 356 17.17 -4.95 -9.03
N TYR A 357 16.57 -5.88 -9.75
CA TYR A 357 15.29 -5.69 -10.43
C TYR A 357 14.18 -6.38 -9.64
N THR A 358 13.16 -5.62 -9.26
CA THR A 358 12.04 -6.12 -8.45
C THR A 358 11.09 -6.97 -9.28
N GLY A 359 10.62 -8.09 -8.73
CA GLY A 359 9.67 -8.96 -9.42
C GLY A 359 8.20 -8.59 -9.20
N VAL A 360 7.30 -9.36 -9.80
CA VAL A 360 5.84 -9.08 -9.83
C VAL A 360 5.27 -8.89 -8.42
N TYR A 361 5.59 -9.80 -7.50
CA TYR A 361 5.02 -9.80 -6.15
C TYR A 361 5.65 -8.78 -5.21
N GLN A 362 6.92 -8.46 -5.40
CA GLN A 362 7.56 -7.37 -4.67
C GLN A 362 6.94 -6.02 -5.03
N ASN A 363 6.55 -5.83 -6.30
CA ASN A 363 5.79 -4.67 -6.76
C ASN A 363 4.33 -4.63 -6.26
N VAL A 364 3.78 -5.74 -5.75
CA VAL A 364 2.47 -5.71 -5.08
C VAL A 364 2.61 -5.00 -3.74
N ILE A 365 3.56 -5.43 -2.91
CA ILE A 365 3.66 -4.98 -1.51
C ILE A 365 4.53 -3.74 -1.31
N SER A 366 5.43 -3.42 -2.23
CA SER A 366 6.13 -2.13 -2.22
C SER A 366 5.24 -1.06 -2.84
N PRO A 367 5.49 0.23 -2.59
CA PRO A 367 6.41 0.80 -1.61
C PRO A 367 5.85 0.89 -0.17
N GLY A 368 4.58 0.55 0.07
CA GLY A 368 3.89 0.73 1.35
C GLY A 368 4.25 -0.29 2.43
N PHE A 369 4.49 -1.55 2.04
CA PHE A 369 4.80 -2.67 2.95
C PHE A 369 3.72 -2.88 4.04
N ASP A 370 2.46 -2.60 3.73
CA ASP A 370 1.37 -2.60 4.70
C ASP A 370 0.92 -4.02 5.06
N VAL A 371 1.29 -4.46 6.27
CA VAL A 371 0.77 -5.68 6.89
C VAL A 371 -0.52 -5.36 7.65
N TRP A 372 -1.61 -5.99 7.25
CA TRP A 372 -2.95 -5.75 7.80
C TRP A 372 -3.38 -6.80 8.81
N TYR A 373 -2.78 -7.97 8.74
CA TYR A 373 -2.94 -9.03 9.72
C TYR A 373 -1.64 -9.81 9.82
N ASP A 374 -1.27 -10.13 11.05
CA ASP A 374 -0.13 -10.98 11.37
C ASP A 374 -0.47 -11.77 12.63
N ARG A 375 -0.44 -13.09 12.51
CA ARG A 375 -0.88 -13.99 13.58
C ARG A 375 0.06 -13.95 14.78
N ASP A 376 1.36 -13.93 14.54
CA ASP A 376 2.40 -14.12 15.56
C ASP A 376 3.56 -13.12 15.44
N GLY A 377 3.44 -12.13 14.55
CA GLY A 377 4.48 -11.14 14.27
C GLY A 377 5.53 -11.63 13.28
N SER A 378 5.45 -12.87 12.78
CA SER A 378 6.45 -13.41 11.86
C SER A 378 6.40 -12.74 10.49
N VAL A 379 5.20 -12.47 9.96
CA VAL A 379 5.06 -11.85 8.63
C VAL A 379 5.58 -10.42 8.63
N SER A 380 5.27 -9.65 9.67
CA SER A 380 5.75 -8.27 9.86
C SER A 380 7.27 -8.24 9.96
N LYS A 381 7.88 -9.18 10.70
CA LYS A 381 9.35 -9.31 10.77
C LYS A 381 9.98 -9.56 9.40
N GLU A 382 9.41 -10.46 8.59
CA GLU A 382 9.91 -10.75 7.25
C GLU A 382 9.76 -9.54 6.29
N VAL A 383 8.66 -8.79 6.42
CA VAL A 383 8.42 -7.56 5.64
C VAL A 383 9.38 -6.44 6.06
N ASP A 384 9.61 -6.25 7.36
CA ASP A 384 10.57 -5.28 7.87
C ASP A 384 11.99 -5.61 7.43
N PHE A 385 12.35 -6.90 7.46
CA PHE A 385 13.61 -7.39 6.95
C PHE A 385 13.77 -7.09 5.46
N PHE A 386 12.75 -7.42 4.65
CA PHE A 386 12.73 -7.11 3.22
C PHE A 386 12.93 -5.63 2.93
N ARG A 387 12.14 -4.77 3.61
CA ARG A 387 12.25 -3.30 3.49
C ARG A 387 13.65 -2.80 3.80
N ASN A 388 14.27 -3.33 4.87
CA ASN A 388 15.63 -2.95 5.26
C ASN A 388 16.68 -3.44 4.25
N ALA A 389 16.55 -4.66 3.73
CA ALA A 389 17.42 -5.20 2.70
C ALA A 389 17.36 -4.39 1.41
N LEU A 390 16.16 -3.99 0.96
CA LEU A 390 16.01 -3.08 -0.19
C LEU A 390 16.67 -1.72 0.08
N ARG A 391 16.51 -1.15 1.29
CA ARG A 391 17.12 0.15 1.65
C ARG A 391 18.64 0.07 1.61
N ALA A 392 19.20 -1.01 2.16
CA ALA A 392 20.64 -1.25 2.13
C ALA A 392 21.15 -1.42 0.69
N ARG A 393 20.42 -2.17 -0.14
CA ARG A 393 20.77 -2.39 -1.55
C ARG A 393 20.73 -1.09 -2.35
N MET A 394 19.66 -0.31 -2.25
CA MET A 394 19.52 0.99 -2.89
C MET A 394 20.69 1.93 -2.54
N LYS A 395 21.09 1.97 -1.25
CA LYS A 395 22.24 2.78 -0.80
C LYS A 395 23.57 2.29 -1.40
N THR A 396 23.75 0.99 -1.59
CA THR A 396 24.93 0.41 -2.24
C THR A 396 24.97 0.77 -3.72
N GLU A 397 23.86 0.60 -4.43
CA GLU A 397 23.78 0.89 -5.87
C GLU A 397 23.91 2.38 -6.16
N SER A 398 23.34 3.24 -5.31
CA SER A 398 23.43 4.70 -5.46
C SER A 398 24.85 5.24 -5.35
N LYS A 399 25.77 4.52 -4.69
CA LYS A 399 27.20 4.91 -4.62
C LYS A 399 27.92 4.78 -5.97
N THR A 400 27.33 4.06 -6.94
CA THR A 400 27.96 3.76 -8.22
C THR A 400 27.67 4.78 -9.32
N GLY A 401 26.82 5.79 -9.08
CA GLY A 401 26.72 6.96 -9.96
C GLY A 401 25.40 7.73 -9.89
N GLN A 402 24.27 7.09 -10.18
CA GLN A 402 22.95 7.75 -10.18
C GLN A 402 22.29 7.68 -8.81
N ALA A 403 21.55 8.73 -8.45
CA ALA A 403 20.70 8.73 -7.26
C ALA A 403 19.59 7.69 -7.45
N GLY A 404 19.77 6.54 -6.81
CA GLY A 404 18.78 5.47 -6.75
C GLY A 404 17.70 5.80 -5.73
N THR A 405 16.45 5.50 -6.07
CA THR A 405 15.27 5.75 -5.24
C THR A 405 14.32 4.56 -5.30
N PHE A 406 13.57 4.30 -4.24
CA PHE A 406 12.54 3.28 -4.20
C PHE A 406 11.47 3.46 -5.26
N GLU A 407 11.04 4.71 -5.47
CA GLU A 407 10.05 5.07 -6.48
C GLU A 407 10.43 4.47 -7.84
N LYS A 408 11.65 4.73 -8.30
CA LYS A 408 12.15 4.28 -9.60
C LYS A 408 12.20 2.76 -9.78
N SER A 409 12.33 2.01 -8.69
CA SER A 409 12.34 0.54 -8.73
C SER A 409 10.96 -0.07 -8.92
N HIS A 410 9.89 0.74 -8.92
CA HIS A 410 8.52 0.27 -9.04
C HIS A 410 7.99 0.41 -10.47
N ILE A 411 7.32 -0.63 -10.97
CA ILE A 411 6.66 -0.65 -12.31
C ILE A 411 5.56 0.39 -12.53
N ARG A 412 5.23 1.18 -11.50
CA ARG A 412 4.13 2.17 -11.47
C ARG A 412 4.62 3.53 -10.97
N GLN A 413 5.93 3.77 -11.01
CA GLN A 413 6.54 5.02 -10.54
C GLN A 413 5.81 6.28 -11.03
N ASN A 414 5.38 6.31 -12.29
CA ASN A 414 4.68 7.46 -12.88
C ASN A 414 3.29 7.72 -12.29
N LEU A 415 2.70 6.73 -11.61
CA LEU A 415 1.42 6.86 -10.93
C LEU A 415 1.58 7.33 -9.48
N PHE A 416 2.79 7.37 -8.91
CA PHE A 416 2.93 7.72 -7.50
C PHE A 416 2.45 9.15 -7.24
N SER A 417 1.76 9.35 -6.12
CA SER A 417 1.33 10.71 -5.77
C SER A 417 2.57 11.57 -5.46
N PRO A 418 2.59 12.86 -5.85
CA PRO A 418 3.72 13.76 -5.58
C PRO A 418 4.19 13.74 -4.12
N HIS A 419 3.25 13.84 -3.17
CA HIS A 419 3.59 13.79 -1.75
C HIS A 419 4.18 12.44 -1.34
N PHE A 420 3.73 11.33 -1.93
CA PHE A 420 4.30 10.02 -1.64
C PHE A 420 5.77 9.94 -2.07
N ILE A 421 6.12 10.53 -3.22
CA ILE A 421 7.50 10.65 -3.71
C ILE A 421 8.34 11.50 -2.76
N GLU A 422 7.82 12.65 -2.31
CA GLU A 422 8.52 13.52 -1.35
C GLU A 422 8.79 12.80 -0.02
N ARG A 423 7.81 12.01 0.47
CA ARG A 423 7.97 11.21 1.69
C ARG A 423 9.05 10.14 1.53
N LEU A 424 9.01 9.36 0.44
CA LEU A 424 10.06 8.38 0.16
C LEU A 424 11.44 9.05 0.13
N SER A 425 11.55 10.18 -0.56
CA SER A 425 12.80 10.95 -0.65
C SER A 425 13.30 11.45 0.71
N LYS A 426 12.41 11.71 1.68
CA LYS A 426 12.77 12.08 3.06
C LYS A 426 13.23 10.86 3.87
N GLU A 427 12.58 9.69 3.69
CA GLU A 427 12.96 8.44 4.36
C GLU A 427 14.30 7.85 3.86
N GLU A 428 14.71 8.21 2.64
CA GLU A 428 15.95 7.73 2.02
C GLU A 428 17.21 8.50 2.47
N LYS A 429 17.04 9.73 2.97
CA LYS A 429 18.11 10.61 3.50
C LYS A 429 18.45 10.24 4.94
#